data_AF-A0A2Z5N5B5-F1
#
_entry.id   AF-A0A2Z5N5B5-F1
#
_cell.length_a   1.000
_cell.length_b   1.000
_cell.length_c   1.000
_cell.angle_alpha   90.00
_cell.angle_beta   90.00
_cell.angle_gamma   90.00
#
_symmetry.space_group_name_H-M   'P 1'
#
loop_
_entity.id
_entity.type
_entity.pdbx_description
1 polymer ?
#
loop_
_entity_poly.entity_id
_entity_poly.type
_entity_poly.pdbx_seq_one_letter_code
_entity_poly.pdbx_strand_id
1 'polypeptide(L)'
;MRIRTIVSTLIPLALAGCLSAPPPINLPDASSIGFDGVHAVPPDCAKLMQPSHLVDAGFGRAGVPFGCATYRNLAAMLARPEDLVAPVPYGGADAEVAAGAVRRYVEDRVKQPASAKTLTTTGSPGR
;
A
#
# COMPACT_ATOMS: atom_id res chain seq x y z
N MET A 1 -6.60 36.48 -33.26
CA MET A 1 -5.72 35.29 -33.26
C MET A 1 -5.16 34.95 -31.87
N ARG A 2 -4.75 35.94 -31.05
CA ARG A 2 -4.19 35.73 -29.68
C ARG A 2 -5.15 35.14 -28.63
N ILE A 3 -6.46 35.43 -28.72
CA ILE A 3 -7.45 34.93 -27.75
C ILE A 3 -7.70 33.42 -27.93
N ARG A 4 -7.69 32.92 -29.18
CA ARG A 4 -7.88 31.50 -29.49
C ARG A 4 -6.72 30.64 -28.99
N THR A 5 -5.49 31.14 -29.06
CA THR A 5 -4.31 30.43 -28.53
C THR A 5 -4.30 30.38 -27.01
N ILE A 6 -4.70 31.45 -26.32
CA ILE A 6 -4.77 31.47 -24.84
C ILE A 6 -5.82 30.49 -24.31
N VAL A 7 -7.00 30.45 -24.94
CA VAL A 7 -8.07 29.50 -24.55
C VAL A 7 -7.63 28.05 -24.76
N SER A 8 -6.94 27.74 -25.86
CA SER A 8 -6.47 26.38 -26.14
C SER A 8 -5.40 25.89 -25.16
N THR A 9 -4.61 26.79 -24.56
CA THR A 9 -3.57 26.41 -23.58
C THR A 9 -4.10 26.23 -22.15
N LEU A 10 -5.19 26.91 -21.78
CA LEU A 10 -5.75 26.83 -20.43
C LEU A 10 -6.64 25.60 -20.19
N ILE A 11 -7.25 25.06 -21.24
CA ILE A 11 -8.11 23.87 -21.18
C ILE A 11 -7.38 22.64 -20.59
N PRO A 12 -6.19 22.22 -21.07
CA PRO A 12 -5.53 21.04 -20.53
C PRO A 12 -5.08 21.20 -19.06
N LEU A 13 -4.72 22.41 -18.62
CA LEU A 13 -4.41 22.66 -17.19
C LEU A 13 -5.65 22.52 -16.30
N ALA A 14 -6.82 22.96 -16.77
CA ALA A 14 -8.08 22.80 -16.03
C ALA A 14 -8.52 21.33 -15.94
N LEU A 15 -8.30 20.53 -16.99
CA LEU A 15 -8.62 19.10 -16.97
C LEU A 15 -7.65 18.27 -16.12
N ALA A 16 -6.37 18.67 -16.02
CA ALA A 16 -5.37 17.94 -15.23
C ALA A 16 -5.70 17.89 -13.73
N GLY A 17 -6.41 18.88 -13.19
CA GLY A 17 -6.82 18.91 -11.77
C GLY A 17 -7.91 17.89 -11.39
N CYS A 18 -8.63 17.32 -12.36
CA CYS A 18 -9.73 16.38 -12.10
C CYS A 18 -9.29 14.90 -12.10
N LEU A 19 -8.05 14.59 -12.50
CA LEU A 19 -7.58 13.21 -12.65
C LEU A 19 -6.95 12.62 -11.37
N SER A 20 -6.85 13.40 -10.30
CA SER A 20 -6.24 12.95 -9.04
C SER A 20 -6.91 13.62 -7.86
N ALA A 21 -8.17 13.27 -7.57
CA ALA A 21 -8.73 13.55 -6.26
C ALA A 21 -8.14 12.51 -5.28
N PRO A 22 -7.33 12.91 -4.29
CA PRO A 22 -7.07 12.06 -3.13
C PRO A 22 -8.30 12.05 -2.21
N PRO A 23 -8.68 10.90 -1.65
CA PRO A 23 -8.17 9.56 -1.94
C PRO A 23 -8.71 9.00 -3.28
N PRO A 24 -8.02 7.99 -3.88
CA PRO A 24 -8.51 7.29 -5.05
C PRO A 24 -9.95 6.80 -4.83
N ILE A 25 -10.76 6.80 -5.88
CA ILE A 25 -12.17 6.37 -5.81
C ILE A 25 -12.25 4.99 -5.14
N ASN A 26 -13.00 4.91 -4.04
CA ASN A 26 -13.20 3.74 -3.16
C ASN A 26 -12.09 3.41 -2.14
N LEU A 27 -11.10 4.28 -1.90
CA LEU A 27 -10.26 4.18 -0.70
C LEU A 27 -10.74 5.15 0.39
N PRO A 28 -10.72 4.74 1.67
CA PRO A 28 -11.01 5.66 2.76
C PRO A 28 -9.92 6.74 2.87
N ASP A 29 -10.22 7.84 3.55
CA ASP A 29 -9.19 8.83 3.90
C ASP A 29 -8.54 8.51 5.27
N ALA A 30 -7.68 9.40 5.75
CA ALA A 30 -6.97 9.24 7.02
C ALA A 30 -7.90 9.16 8.25
N SER A 31 -9.17 9.59 8.14
CA SER A 31 -10.16 9.45 9.22
C SER A 31 -10.51 8.00 9.56
N SER A 32 -10.12 7.04 8.71
CA SER A 32 -10.27 5.61 9.00
C SER A 32 -9.29 5.08 10.04
N ILE A 33 -8.30 5.88 10.45
CA ILE A 33 -7.40 5.55 11.56
C ILE A 33 -8.08 5.94 12.87
N GLY A 34 -8.35 4.94 13.72
CA GLY A 34 -8.94 5.13 15.04
C GLY A 34 -7.90 5.39 16.12
N PHE A 35 -8.36 5.52 17.37
CA PHE A 35 -7.53 5.63 18.57
C PHE A 35 -8.15 4.77 19.68
N ASP A 36 -7.38 3.86 20.27
CA ASP A 36 -7.86 2.94 21.32
C ASP A 36 -7.70 3.50 22.75
N GLY A 37 -7.27 4.76 22.87
CA GLY A 37 -6.92 5.40 24.14
C GLY A 37 -5.42 5.49 24.39
N VAL A 38 -4.62 4.69 23.68
CA VAL A 38 -3.15 4.65 23.83
C VAL A 38 -2.44 4.69 22.46
N HIS A 39 -2.97 4.04 21.44
CA HIS A 39 -2.36 3.86 20.13
C HIS A 39 -3.31 4.25 19.00
N ALA A 40 -2.73 4.75 17.90
CA ALA A 40 -3.44 4.86 16.64
C ALA A 40 -3.69 3.46 16.04
N VAL A 41 -4.93 3.18 15.68
CA VAL A 41 -5.37 1.86 15.20
C VAL A 41 -5.71 1.96 13.71
N PRO A 42 -4.99 1.24 12.82
CA PRO A 42 -5.31 1.24 11.40
C PRO A 42 -6.66 0.54 11.13
N PRO A 43 -7.31 0.82 9.99
CA PRO A 43 -8.54 0.14 9.61
C PRO A 43 -8.30 -1.37 9.40
N ASP A 44 -9.36 -2.15 9.57
CA ASP A 44 -9.36 -3.57 9.24
C ASP A 44 -9.10 -3.78 7.74
N CYS A 45 -7.95 -4.37 7.40
CA CYS A 45 -7.53 -4.58 6.01
C CYS A 45 -8.43 -5.57 5.26
N ALA A 46 -9.20 -6.41 5.94
CA ALA A 46 -10.19 -7.27 5.28
C ALA A 46 -11.30 -6.43 4.63
N LYS A 47 -11.63 -5.27 5.20
CA LYS A 47 -12.62 -4.33 4.65
C LYS A 47 -12.12 -3.54 3.44
N LEU A 48 -10.82 -3.55 3.19
CA LEU A 48 -10.18 -2.89 2.04
C LEU A 48 -9.91 -3.87 0.88
N MET A 49 -10.33 -5.13 1.02
CA MET A 49 -10.01 -6.20 0.08
C MET A 49 -10.75 -6.02 -1.23
N GLN A 50 -10.02 -5.69 -2.29
CA GLN A 50 -10.58 -5.59 -3.63
C GLN A 50 -10.38 -6.92 -4.38
N PRO A 51 -11.45 -7.47 -4.98
CA PRO A 51 -11.35 -8.70 -5.74
C PRO A 51 -10.45 -8.50 -6.97
N SER A 52 -9.62 -9.48 -7.28
CA SER A 52 -8.88 -9.50 -8.54
C SER A 52 -9.80 -9.96 -9.66
N HIS A 53 -9.84 -9.21 -10.75
CA HIS A 53 -10.49 -9.62 -12.00
C HIS A 53 -9.58 -10.50 -12.88
N LEU A 54 -8.33 -10.72 -12.47
CA LEU A 54 -7.36 -11.54 -13.19
C LEU A 54 -7.50 -13.02 -12.82
N VAL A 55 -7.54 -13.87 -13.85
CA VAL A 55 -7.58 -15.32 -13.75
C VAL A 55 -6.31 -15.87 -14.41
N ASP A 56 -5.65 -16.81 -13.74
CA ASP A 56 -4.42 -17.46 -14.22
C ASP A 56 -4.63 -18.98 -14.23
N ALA A 57 -4.58 -19.59 -15.42
CA ALA A 57 -4.85 -21.02 -15.62
C ALA A 57 -6.17 -21.54 -14.97
N GLY A 58 -7.22 -20.72 -14.94
CA GLY A 58 -8.51 -21.07 -14.32
C GLY A 58 -8.60 -20.79 -12.81
N PHE A 59 -7.52 -20.34 -12.17
CA PHE A 59 -7.51 -19.90 -10.78
C PHE A 59 -7.60 -18.38 -10.68
N GLY A 60 -8.56 -17.88 -9.90
CA GLY A 60 -8.63 -16.45 -9.59
C GLY A 60 -7.39 -16.01 -8.81
N ARG A 61 -6.74 -14.92 -9.22
CA ARG A 61 -5.65 -14.34 -8.43
C ARG A 61 -6.19 -13.80 -7.11
N ALA A 62 -5.32 -13.74 -6.09
CA ALA A 62 -5.67 -13.15 -4.82
C ALA A 62 -6.09 -11.69 -4.98
N GLY A 63 -7.11 -11.29 -4.21
CA GLY A 63 -7.50 -9.89 -4.08
C GLY A 63 -6.38 -9.07 -3.42
N VAL A 64 -6.47 -7.75 -3.59
CA VAL A 64 -5.47 -6.81 -3.05
C VAL A 64 -6.16 -5.86 -2.08
N PRO A 65 -5.73 -5.78 -0.80
CA PRO A 65 -6.25 -4.81 0.14
C PRO A 65 -5.62 -3.44 -0.08
N PHE A 66 -6.09 -2.72 -1.10
CA PHE A 66 -5.51 -1.44 -1.49
C PHE A 66 -5.51 -0.44 -0.32
N GLY A 67 -4.35 0.19 -0.08
CA GLY A 67 -4.17 1.16 1.00
C GLY A 67 -3.85 0.57 2.38
N CYS A 68 -4.01 -0.74 2.61
CA CYS A 68 -3.73 -1.36 3.93
C CYS A 68 -2.31 -1.02 4.45
N ALA A 69 -1.28 -1.17 3.61
CA ALA A 69 0.08 -0.81 3.98
C ALA A 69 0.21 0.69 4.31
N THR A 70 -0.45 1.55 3.53
CA THR A 70 -0.46 3.00 3.73
C THR A 70 -1.03 3.39 5.09
N TYR A 71 -2.24 2.90 5.44
CA TYR A 71 -2.86 3.27 6.71
C TYR A 71 -2.16 2.65 7.92
N ARG A 72 -1.62 1.42 7.79
CA ARG A 72 -0.80 0.82 8.85
C ARG A 72 0.48 1.60 9.10
N ASN A 73 1.17 2.01 8.04
CA ASN A 73 2.37 2.84 8.18
C ASN A 73 2.02 4.21 8.77
N LEU A 74 0.91 4.82 8.37
CA LEU A 74 0.45 6.09 8.94
C LEU A 74 0.10 5.96 10.43
N ALA A 75 -0.63 4.91 10.83
CA ALA A 75 -0.92 4.64 12.23
C ALA A 75 0.37 4.42 13.04
N ALA A 76 1.38 3.75 12.48
CA ALA A 76 2.68 3.59 13.12
C ALA A 76 3.43 4.93 13.28
N MET A 77 3.39 5.80 12.26
CA MET A 77 3.95 7.16 12.37
C MET A 77 3.22 7.99 13.42
N LEU A 78 1.90 7.82 13.57
CA LEU A 78 1.13 8.52 14.60
C LEU A 78 1.47 8.06 16.03
N ALA A 79 2.01 6.85 16.21
CA ALA A 79 2.49 6.39 17.51
C ALA A 79 3.73 7.17 18.00
N ARG A 80 4.46 7.81 17.08
CA ARG A 80 5.64 8.64 17.33
C ARG A 80 5.55 9.92 16.48
N PRO A 81 4.84 10.96 16.94
CA PRO A 81 4.53 12.15 16.13
C PRO A 81 5.75 12.84 15.51
N GLU A 82 6.93 12.69 16.11
CA GLU A 82 8.20 13.17 15.55
C GLU A 82 8.51 12.57 14.17
N ASP A 83 8.04 11.37 13.85
CA ASP A 83 8.22 10.73 12.54
C ASP A 83 7.47 11.49 11.42
N LEU A 84 6.47 12.30 11.74
CA LEU A 84 5.75 13.15 10.77
C LEU A 84 6.43 14.50 10.54
N VAL A 85 7.09 15.05 11.56
CA VAL A 85 7.70 16.40 11.52
C VAL A 85 9.18 16.33 11.10
N ALA A 86 9.89 15.30 11.56
CA ALA A 86 11.30 15.07 11.32
C ALA A 86 11.54 13.58 10.98
N PRO A 87 11.08 13.14 9.79
CA PRO A 87 11.19 11.74 9.40
C PRO A 87 12.65 11.31 9.32
N VAL A 88 12.94 10.09 9.79
CA VAL A 88 14.23 9.45 9.56
C VAL A 88 14.40 9.23 8.05
N PRO A 89 15.49 9.71 7.43
CA PRO A 89 15.74 9.48 6.01
C PRO A 89 15.75 7.98 5.70
N TYR A 90 15.03 7.57 4.66
CA TYR A 90 15.10 6.20 4.18
C TYR A 90 16.53 5.89 3.71
N GLY A 91 17.20 4.94 4.38
CA GLY A 91 18.58 4.58 4.11
C GLY A 91 18.82 3.84 2.78
N GLY A 92 17.77 3.59 1.99
CA GLY A 92 17.84 2.78 0.79
C GLY A 92 17.65 1.29 1.07
N ALA A 93 17.59 0.50 0.00
CA ALA A 93 17.64 -0.95 0.11
C ALA A 93 19.10 -1.39 0.31
N ASP A 94 19.34 -2.30 1.27
CA ASP A 94 20.65 -2.91 1.47
C ASP A 94 20.79 -4.15 0.55
N ALA A 95 21.40 -3.92 -0.62
CA ALA A 95 21.53 -4.93 -1.66
C ALA A 95 22.49 -6.05 -1.25
N GLU A 96 23.54 -5.72 -0.49
CA GLU A 96 24.55 -6.65 0.00
C GLU A 96 23.94 -7.62 1.02
N VAL A 97 23.13 -7.15 1.97
CA VAL A 97 22.41 -7.99 2.91
C VAL A 97 21.42 -8.89 2.19
N ALA A 98 20.69 -8.36 1.21
CA ALA A 98 19.75 -9.15 0.40
C ALA A 98 20.47 -10.24 -0.40
N ALA A 99 21.56 -9.90 -1.10
CA ALA A 99 22.38 -10.85 -1.86
C ALA A 99 23.03 -11.90 -0.93
N GLY A 100 23.49 -11.48 0.25
CA GLY A 100 24.04 -12.37 1.27
C GLY A 100 22.98 -13.34 1.83
N ALA A 101 21.74 -12.89 2.01
CA ALA A 101 20.63 -13.75 2.41
C ALA A 101 20.32 -14.82 1.35
N VAL A 102 20.22 -14.42 0.08
CA VAL A 102 20.01 -15.36 -1.05
C VAL A 102 21.18 -16.36 -1.13
N ARG A 103 22.42 -15.89 -1.01
CA ARG A 103 23.59 -16.77 -1.04
C ARG A 103 23.59 -17.79 0.10
N ARG A 104 23.30 -17.38 1.33
CA ARG A 104 23.18 -18.31 2.47
C ARG A 104 22.08 -19.35 2.27
N TYR A 105 20.99 -18.98 1.61
CA TYR A 105 19.93 -19.91 1.25
C TYR A 105 20.40 -20.92 0.20
N VAL A 106 21.04 -20.46 -0.89
CA VAL A 106 21.56 -21.33 -1.96
C VAL A 106 22.67 -22.26 -1.47
N GLU A 107 23.50 -21.81 -0.52
CA GLU A 107 24.58 -22.59 0.09
C GLU A 107 24.10 -23.50 1.24
N ASP A 108 22.78 -23.66 1.45
CA ASP A 108 22.18 -24.45 2.54
C ASP A 108 22.66 -24.04 3.95
N ARG A 109 23.15 -22.80 4.10
CA ARG A 109 23.58 -22.23 5.39
C ARG A 109 22.43 -21.67 6.22
N VAL A 110 21.23 -21.58 5.63
CA VAL A 110 19.98 -21.26 6.31
C VAL A 110 18.93 -22.29 5.89
N LYS A 111 18.40 -23.05 6.85
CA LYS A 111 17.28 -23.96 6.60
C LYS A 111 16.00 -23.15 6.44
N GLN A 112 15.18 -23.48 5.44
CA GLN A 112 13.81 -22.97 5.41
C GLN A 112 13.12 -23.32 6.73
N PRO A 113 12.43 -22.36 7.38
CA PRO A 113 11.50 -22.73 8.43
C PRO A 113 10.55 -23.77 7.82
N ALA A 114 10.31 -24.89 8.52
CA ALA A 114 9.36 -25.90 8.09
C ALA A 114 8.10 -25.17 7.62
N SER A 115 7.58 -25.51 6.43
CA SER A 115 6.44 -24.81 5.83
C SER A 115 5.46 -24.49 6.93
N ALA A 116 5.33 -23.19 7.24
CA ALA A 116 4.20 -22.75 8.00
C ALA A 116 3.00 -23.37 7.28
N LYS A 117 2.10 -24.02 8.02
CA LYS A 117 0.76 -24.23 7.47
C LYS A 117 0.29 -22.83 7.12
N THR A 118 0.40 -22.47 5.84
CA THR A 118 -0.16 -21.26 5.31
C THR A 118 -1.64 -21.45 5.54
N LEU A 119 -2.13 -20.91 6.65
CA LEU A 119 -3.52 -20.52 6.76
C LEU A 119 -3.64 -19.40 5.75
N THR A 120 -3.82 -19.78 4.49
CA THR A 120 -4.31 -18.90 3.46
C THR A 120 -5.70 -18.54 3.96
N THR A 121 -5.79 -17.50 4.77
CA THR A 121 -7.01 -16.73 4.86
C THR A 121 -7.13 -16.06 3.50
N THR A 122 -7.66 -16.81 2.55
CA THR A 122 -8.32 -16.23 1.39
C THR A 122 -9.39 -15.37 2.02
N GLY A 123 -9.15 -14.06 2.07
CA GLY A 123 -10.16 -13.06 2.36
C GLY A 123 -11.18 -13.10 1.24
N SER A 124 -12.03 -14.13 1.23
CA SER A 124 -13.28 -14.11 0.49
C SER A 124 -14.14 -13.07 1.19
N PRO A 125 -14.71 -12.09 0.48
CA PRO A 125 -15.77 -11.29 1.06
C PRO A 125 -16.86 -12.27 1.49
N GLY A 126 -17.22 -12.23 2.78
CA GLY A 126 -18.39 -12.93 3.30
C GLY A 126 -19.61 -12.50 2.49
N ARG A 127 -20.39 -13.50 2.09
CA ARG A 127 -21.57 -13.36 1.23
C ARG A 127 -22.66 -12.51 1.89
#